data_AF-A0A397I6A4-F1
#
_entry.id   AF-A0A397I6A4-F1
#
_cell.length_a   1.000
_cell.length_b   1.000
_cell.length_c   1.000
_cell.angle_alpha   90.00
_cell.angle_beta   90.00
_cell.angle_gamma   90.00
#
_symmetry.space_group_name_H-M   'P 1'
#
loop_
_entity.id
_entity.type
_entity.pdbx_description
1 polymer ?
#
loop_
_entity_poly.entity_id
_entity_poly.type
_entity_poly.pdbx_seq_one_letter_code
_entity_poly.pdbx_strand_id
1 'polypeptide(L)'
;MTQYNLDILNRNEDEFSLKGILTSAVVAETFERMLFNDLECFVTWDMIKLVMTDKGSEFKGDFEKLLRKHNVKNQKVNSKSIMDQKFGTLNNTITRLIEMTPNKARKKKHVYAKSSKPRNGPMGFDEERLPYGVSVRYLLKPDELEGGKRRGTDCNWSPQTYSIKESLIRKNQPILYWLIDENDNGLKRSFVREELLKISKDSMLPPQWVLKQY
;
A
#
# COMPACT_ATOMS: atom_id res chain seq x y z
N MET A 1 0.49 -0.18 -2.50
CA MET A 1 -0.26 -0.29 -3.77
C MET A 1 -1.30 -1.39 -3.59
N THR A 2 -2.53 -1.02 -3.23
CA THR A 2 -3.61 -1.96 -2.89
C THR A 2 -4.25 -2.44 -4.18
N GLN A 3 -4.17 -3.75 -4.45
CA GLN A 3 -4.79 -4.37 -5.61
C GLN A 3 -6.21 -4.81 -5.23
N TYR A 4 -7.20 -4.09 -5.74
CA TYR A 4 -8.60 -4.46 -5.59
C TYR A 4 -8.92 -5.56 -6.61
N ASN A 5 -9.16 -6.78 -6.13
CA ASN A 5 -9.72 -7.86 -6.95
C ASN A 5 -11.22 -7.90 -6.69
N LEU A 6 -12.03 -7.49 -7.66
CA LEU A 6 -13.48 -7.67 -7.63
C LEU A 6 -13.83 -9.00 -8.31
N ASP A 7 -14.31 -9.97 -7.52
CA ASP A 7 -14.97 -11.16 -8.05
C ASP A 7 -16.42 -10.81 -8.41
N ILE A 8 -16.59 -10.28 -9.62
CA ILE A 8 -17.88 -9.86 -10.18
C ILE A 8 -18.80 -11.06 -10.47
N LEU A 9 -18.23 -12.26 -10.60
CA LEU A 9 -18.95 -13.47 -11.03
C LEU A 9 -19.54 -14.32 -9.88
N ASN A 10 -19.29 -13.96 -8.61
CA ASN A 10 -19.72 -14.77 -7.44
C ASN A 10 -20.76 -14.07 -6.54
N ARG A 11 -21.42 -13.00 -7.02
CA ARG A 11 -22.61 -12.47 -6.33
C ARG A 11 -23.82 -13.19 -6.88
N ASN A 12 -24.50 -13.94 -5.99
CA ASN A 12 -25.76 -14.68 -6.15
C ASN A 12 -26.08 -15.07 -7.60
N GLU A 13 -25.90 -16.35 -7.95
CA GLU A 13 -26.27 -16.91 -9.26
C GLU A 13 -27.74 -16.59 -9.67
N ASP A 14 -28.58 -16.18 -8.72
CA ASP A 14 -29.98 -15.85 -8.92
C ASP A 14 -30.26 -14.38 -9.36
N GLU A 15 -29.33 -13.43 -9.21
CA GLU A 15 -29.63 -11.99 -9.43
C GLU A 15 -29.30 -11.48 -10.84
N PHE A 16 -28.47 -12.20 -11.60
CA PHE A 16 -28.16 -11.91 -13.00
C PHE A 16 -28.26 -13.17 -13.86
N SER A 17 -29.44 -13.81 -13.85
CA SER A 17 -29.79 -14.79 -14.87
C SER A 17 -29.84 -14.10 -16.25
N LEU A 18 -28.72 -14.07 -16.97
CA LEU A 18 -28.64 -13.68 -18.37
C LEU A 18 -29.37 -14.73 -19.22
N LYS A 19 -30.71 -14.67 -19.27
CA LYS A 19 -31.54 -15.43 -20.21
C LYS A 19 -31.37 -14.84 -21.60
N GLY A 20 -30.28 -15.18 -22.29
CA GLY A 20 -29.99 -14.72 -23.64
C GLY A 20 -28.60 -15.15 -24.12
N ILE A 21 -28.32 -14.90 -25.40
CA ILE A 21 -26.98 -15.12 -25.97
C ILE A 21 -26.01 -14.15 -25.29
N LEU A 22 -25.01 -14.68 -24.59
CA LEU A 22 -23.89 -13.91 -24.04
C LEU A 22 -23.07 -13.31 -25.18
N THR A 23 -23.39 -12.07 -25.53
CA THR A 23 -22.63 -11.27 -26.51
C THR A 23 -21.75 -10.26 -25.78
N SER A 24 -20.72 -9.78 -26.47
CA SER A 24 -19.82 -8.77 -25.93
C SER A 24 -20.50 -7.47 -25.54
N ALA A 25 -21.50 -7.04 -26.31
CA ALA A 25 -22.29 -5.85 -26.00
C ALA A 25 -23.06 -6.02 -24.68
N VAL A 26 -23.70 -7.18 -24.49
CA VAL A 26 -24.45 -7.49 -23.26
C VAL A 26 -23.52 -7.56 -22.04
N VAL A 27 -22.34 -8.17 -22.18
CA VAL A 27 -21.34 -8.21 -21.09
C VAL A 27 -20.78 -6.82 -20.79
N ALA A 28 -20.56 -5.97 -21.79
CA ALA A 28 -20.11 -4.60 -21.59
C ALA A 28 -21.15 -3.75 -20.85
N GLU A 29 -22.41 -3.80 -21.28
CA GLU A 29 -23.50 -3.04 -20.66
C GLU A 29 -23.74 -3.49 -19.22
N THR A 30 -23.78 -4.80 -18.98
CA THR A 30 -23.98 -5.36 -17.62
C THR A 30 -22.84 -5.00 -16.68
N PHE A 31 -21.59 -5.07 -17.14
CA PHE A 31 -20.43 -4.65 -16.37
C PHE A 31 -20.49 -3.16 -16.00
N GLU A 32 -20.83 -2.28 -16.95
CA GLU A 32 -20.99 -0.85 -16.71
C GLU A 32 -22.12 -0.59 -15.69
N ARG A 33 -23.28 -1.21 -15.87
CA ARG A 33 -24.41 -1.10 -14.93
C ARG A 33 -24.07 -1.56 -13.53
N MET A 34 -23.27 -2.62 -13.37
CA MET A 34 -22.87 -3.11 -12.05
C MET A 34 -22.00 -2.10 -11.29
N LEU A 35 -21.19 -1.32 -12.01
CA LEU A 35 -20.34 -0.30 -11.38
C LEU A 35 -21.13 0.95 -10.95
N PHE A 36 -22.23 1.27 -11.64
CA PHE A 36 -22.96 2.52 -11.42
C PHE A 36 -24.29 2.40 -10.66
N ASN A 37 -24.97 1.25 -10.72
CA ASN A 37 -26.36 1.13 -10.24
C ASN A 37 -26.53 0.25 -8.99
N ASP A 38 -25.47 -0.41 -8.54
CA ASP A 38 -25.52 -1.28 -7.35
C ASP A 38 -25.16 -0.45 -6.11
N LEU A 39 -26.14 -0.23 -5.23
CA LEU A 39 -26.03 0.53 -3.97
C LEU A 39 -24.97 -0.05 -3.01
N GLU A 40 -24.54 -1.30 -3.20
CA GLU A 40 -23.44 -1.92 -2.44
C GLU A 40 -22.09 -1.91 -3.17
N CYS A 41 -22.03 -1.42 -4.42
CA CYS A 41 -20.81 -1.38 -5.22
C CYS A 41 -20.10 -0.03 -5.06
N PHE A 42 -19.13 0.04 -4.16
CA PHE A 42 -18.29 1.23 -3.92
C PHE A 42 -17.15 1.41 -4.93
N VAL A 43 -17.28 0.88 -6.15
CA VAL A 43 -16.17 0.77 -7.10
C VAL A 43 -16.41 1.71 -8.27
N THR A 44 -15.58 2.74 -8.40
CA THR A 44 -15.58 3.63 -9.55
C THR A 44 -14.53 3.20 -10.57
N TRP A 45 -14.66 3.68 -11.82
CA TRP A 45 -13.68 3.43 -12.87
C TRP A 45 -12.25 3.81 -12.46
N ASP A 46 -12.07 4.90 -11.70
CA ASP A 46 -10.76 5.36 -11.23
C ASP A 46 -10.08 4.36 -10.29
N MET A 47 -10.84 3.49 -9.63
CA MET A 47 -10.34 2.46 -8.74
C MET A 47 -9.95 1.18 -9.49
N ILE A 48 -10.46 0.97 -10.70
CA ILE A 48 -10.22 -0.23 -11.50
C ILE A 48 -9.04 0.01 -12.43
N LYS A 49 -7.94 -0.68 -12.17
CA LYS A 49 -6.74 -0.61 -13.04
C LYS A 49 -6.61 -1.79 -13.98
N LEU A 50 -7.21 -2.91 -13.62
CA LEU A 50 -7.04 -4.20 -14.27
C LEU A 50 -8.32 -5.02 -14.10
N VAL A 51 -8.76 -5.64 -15.18
CA VAL A 51 -9.81 -6.66 -15.20
C VAL A 51 -9.20 -7.94 -15.76
N MET A 52 -9.44 -9.06 -15.07
CA MET A 52 -9.02 -10.37 -15.55
C MET A 52 -10.22 -11.11 -16.14
N THR A 53 -10.10 -11.57 -17.38
CA THR A 53 -11.14 -12.32 -18.10
C THR A 53 -10.56 -13.63 -18.62
N ASP A 54 -11.42 -14.58 -19.00
CA ASP A 54 -10.96 -15.72 -19.78
C ASP A 54 -10.79 -15.33 -21.27
N LYS A 55 -10.60 -16.32 -22.15
CA LYS A 55 -10.44 -16.09 -23.61
C LYS A 55 -11.76 -16.08 -24.39
N GLY A 56 -12.90 -16.04 -23.69
CA GLY A 56 -14.25 -16.01 -24.25
C GLY A 56 -14.44 -14.91 -25.28
N SER A 57 -15.33 -15.15 -26.24
CA SER A 57 -15.69 -14.17 -27.28
C SER A 57 -16.49 -12.99 -26.73
N GLU A 58 -17.22 -13.19 -25.65
CA GLU A 58 -17.98 -12.21 -24.90
C GLU A 58 -17.11 -11.15 -24.22
N PHE A 59 -15.83 -11.44 -23.97
CA PHE A 59 -14.86 -10.47 -23.43
C PHE A 59 -14.00 -9.80 -24.50
N LYS A 60 -14.34 -9.97 -25.79
CA LYS A 60 -13.65 -9.36 -26.94
C LYS A 60 -14.54 -8.34 -27.62
N GLY A 61 -14.01 -7.40 -28.39
CA GLY A 61 -14.84 -6.44 -29.13
C GLY A 61 -15.35 -5.32 -28.22
N ASP A 62 -16.66 -5.21 -28.01
CA ASP A 62 -17.27 -4.09 -27.28
C ASP A 62 -16.83 -4.01 -25.81
N PHE A 63 -16.68 -5.15 -25.14
CA PHE A 63 -16.10 -5.21 -23.80
C PHE A 63 -14.66 -4.65 -23.74
N GLU A 64 -13.81 -4.96 -24.73
CA GLU A 64 -12.46 -4.40 -24.78
C GLU A 64 -12.45 -2.90 -25.09
N LYS A 65 -13.39 -2.43 -25.93
CA LYS A 65 -13.57 -1.00 -26.21
C LYS A 65 -13.97 -0.26 -24.94
N LEU A 66 -14.89 -0.82 -24.14
CA LEU A 66 -15.30 -0.27 -22.85
C LEU A 66 -14.10 -0.12 -21.91
N LEU A 67 -13.31 -1.19 -21.71
CA LEU A 67 -12.14 -1.11 -20.83
C LEU A 67 -11.10 -0.08 -21.31
N ARG A 68 -10.85 0.00 -22.62
CA ARG A 68 -9.95 1.01 -23.20
C ARG A 68 -10.47 2.44 -22.98
N LYS A 69 -11.77 2.67 -23.16
CA LYS A 69 -12.41 3.98 -22.92
C LYS A 69 -12.15 4.49 -21.51
N HIS A 70 -12.10 3.59 -20.53
CA HIS A 70 -11.86 3.90 -19.12
C HIS A 70 -10.40 3.69 -18.66
N ASN A 71 -9.45 3.53 -19.59
CA ASN A 71 -8.03 3.28 -19.30
C ASN A 71 -7.76 2.05 -18.41
N VAL A 72 -8.65 1.06 -18.46
CA VAL A 72 -8.54 -0.18 -17.70
C VAL A 72 -7.83 -1.24 -18.53
N LYS A 73 -6.84 -1.93 -17.93
CA LYS A 73 -6.14 -3.03 -18.60
C LYS A 73 -6.99 -4.30 -18.57
N ASN A 74 -7.00 -5.05 -19.67
CA ASN A 74 -7.57 -6.39 -19.72
C ASN A 74 -6.44 -7.45 -19.70
N GLN A 75 -6.49 -8.38 -18.76
CA GLN A 75 -5.59 -9.53 -18.69
C GLN A 75 -6.36 -10.84 -18.89
N LYS A 76 -6.02 -11.56 -19.96
CA LYS A 76 -6.67 -12.83 -20.30
C LYS A 76 -5.98 -14.00 -19.59
N VAL A 77 -6.75 -14.85 -18.94
CA VAL A 77 -6.25 -15.99 -18.14
C VAL A 77 -6.72 -17.31 -18.77
N ASN A 78 -5.86 -18.35 -18.70
CA ASN A 78 -6.06 -19.61 -19.44
C ASN A 78 -6.84 -20.71 -18.69
N SER A 79 -7.08 -20.59 -17.37
CA SER A 79 -7.69 -21.67 -16.59
C SER A 79 -8.70 -21.16 -15.53
N LYS A 80 -9.98 -21.39 -15.80
CA LYS A 80 -11.12 -21.06 -14.92
C LYS A 80 -11.06 -21.81 -13.57
N SER A 81 -10.68 -23.09 -13.57
CA SER A 81 -10.64 -23.93 -12.36
C SER A 81 -9.66 -23.44 -11.29
N ILE A 82 -8.51 -22.90 -11.70
CA ILE A 82 -7.49 -22.39 -10.79
C ILE A 82 -7.92 -21.05 -10.19
N MET A 83 -8.65 -20.23 -10.95
CA MET A 83 -9.18 -18.96 -10.45
C MET A 83 -10.24 -19.24 -9.38
N ASP A 84 -11.29 -20.00 -9.70
CA ASP A 84 -12.43 -20.23 -8.81
C ASP A 84 -12.02 -20.90 -7.49
N GLN A 85 -11.16 -21.93 -7.54
CA GLN A 85 -10.66 -22.61 -6.34
C GLN A 85 -9.81 -21.66 -5.48
N LYS A 86 -8.98 -20.82 -6.11
CA LYS A 86 -8.10 -19.88 -5.41
C LYS A 86 -8.88 -18.70 -4.82
N PHE A 87 -9.90 -18.19 -5.50
CA PHE A 87 -10.73 -17.10 -4.98
C PHE A 87 -11.65 -17.56 -3.85
N GLY A 88 -12.31 -18.72 -4.01
CA GLY A 88 -13.14 -19.31 -2.97
C GLY A 88 -12.37 -19.55 -1.67
N THR A 89 -11.12 -20.03 -1.79
CA THR A 89 -10.24 -20.21 -0.63
C THR A 89 -9.74 -18.87 -0.06
N LEU A 90 -9.32 -17.91 -0.88
CA LEU A 90 -8.81 -16.61 -0.42
C LEU A 90 -9.86 -15.76 0.31
N ASN A 91 -11.11 -15.72 -0.17
CA ASN A 91 -12.16 -14.88 0.40
C ASN A 91 -12.76 -15.44 1.71
N ASN A 92 -12.64 -16.75 1.92
CA ASN A 92 -13.22 -17.46 3.07
C ASN A 92 -12.17 -17.91 4.09
N THR A 93 -10.87 -17.76 3.80
CA THR A 93 -9.80 -18.03 4.77
C THR A 93 -9.52 -16.81 5.64
N ILE A 94 -9.29 -17.03 6.93
CA ILE A 94 -8.91 -15.97 7.86
C ILE A 94 -7.53 -15.44 7.47
N THR A 95 -7.43 -14.13 7.26
CA THR A 95 -6.16 -13.49 6.91
C THR A 95 -5.44 -13.02 8.18
N ARG A 96 -4.13 -13.30 8.27
CA ARG A 96 -3.31 -13.03 9.46
C ARG A 96 -3.32 -11.57 9.90
N LEU A 97 -3.44 -10.63 8.96
CA LEU A 97 -3.36 -9.20 9.25
C LEU A 97 -4.62 -8.66 9.92
N ILE A 98 -5.80 -9.15 9.57
CA ILE A 98 -7.08 -8.61 10.10
C ILE A 98 -7.81 -9.63 10.96
N GLU A 99 -7.28 -10.85 11.08
CA GLU A 99 -7.84 -11.99 11.83
C GLU A 99 -9.30 -12.29 11.49
N MET A 100 -9.68 -11.98 10.25
CA MET A 100 -10.99 -12.28 9.71
C MET A 100 -10.88 -12.62 8.22
N THR A 101 -11.94 -13.26 7.73
CA THR A 101 -12.11 -13.55 6.31
C THR A 101 -12.42 -12.27 5.54
N PRO A 102 -11.85 -12.04 4.34
CA PRO A 102 -12.17 -10.87 3.51
C PRO A 102 -13.68 -10.63 3.32
N ASN A 103 -14.48 -11.69 3.17
CA ASN A 103 -15.93 -11.58 3.06
C ASN A 103 -16.61 -10.92 4.27
N LYS A 104 -16.14 -11.23 5.48
CA LYS A 104 -16.61 -10.58 6.72
C LYS A 104 -16.05 -9.16 6.85
N ALA A 105 -14.81 -8.93 6.41
CA ALA A 105 -14.15 -7.63 6.48
C ALA A 105 -14.85 -6.59 5.59
N ARG A 106 -15.21 -6.98 4.37
CA ARG A 106 -15.88 -6.12 3.38
C ARG A 106 -17.21 -5.53 3.88
N LYS A 107 -17.92 -6.27 4.74
CA LYS A 107 -19.20 -5.83 5.32
C LYS A 107 -19.05 -4.86 6.49
N LYS A 108 -17.83 -4.62 6.97
CA LYS A 108 -17.56 -3.71 8.08
C LYS A 108 -17.19 -2.32 7.56
N LYS A 109 -17.72 -1.28 8.22
CA LYS A 109 -17.36 0.13 7.95
C LYS A 109 -15.88 0.43 8.23
N HIS A 110 -15.29 -0.24 9.22
CA HIS A 110 -13.88 -0.09 9.55
C HIS A 110 -13.30 -1.44 9.96
N VAL A 111 -12.06 -1.71 9.52
CA VAL A 111 -11.33 -2.94 9.83
C VAL A 111 -9.96 -2.56 10.37
N TYR A 112 -9.67 -2.96 11.60
CA TYR A 112 -8.36 -2.75 12.20
C TYR A 112 -7.41 -3.85 11.73
N ALA A 113 -6.28 -3.44 11.15
CA ALA A 113 -5.23 -4.35 10.73
C ALA A 113 -4.11 -4.39 11.78
N LYS A 114 -3.65 -5.60 12.10
CA LYS A 114 -2.38 -5.84 12.78
C LYS A 114 -1.24 -5.42 11.88
N SER A 115 -0.14 -4.97 12.50
CA SER A 115 1.10 -4.70 11.79
C SER A 115 1.57 -5.94 11.04
N SER A 116 2.02 -5.76 9.80
CA SER A 116 2.53 -6.85 8.96
C SER A 116 3.83 -7.46 9.50
N LYS A 117 4.59 -6.66 10.26
CA LYS A 117 5.78 -7.09 10.97
C LYS A 117 5.65 -6.72 12.46
N PRO A 118 5.83 -7.67 13.38
CA PRO A 118 6.01 -7.33 14.78
C PRO A 118 7.28 -6.49 14.92
N ARG A 119 7.24 -5.44 15.75
CA ARG A 119 8.47 -4.78 16.22
C ARG A 119 9.06 -5.70 17.27
N ASN A 120 10.27 -6.19 17.02
CA ASN A 120 11.00 -7.00 17.99
C ASN A 120 11.81 -6.04 18.87
N GLY A 121 11.77 -6.25 20.19
CA GLY A 121 12.56 -5.48 21.14
C GLY A 121 11.71 -4.67 22.13
N PRO A 122 12.38 -3.96 23.06
CA PRO A 122 11.71 -3.16 24.06
C PRO A 122 10.97 -1.96 23.44
N MET A 123 9.91 -1.50 24.09
CA MET A 123 9.07 -0.41 23.57
C MET A 123 8.60 0.49 24.71
N GLY A 124 8.55 1.80 24.46
CA GLY A 124 8.12 2.77 25.45
C GLY A 124 9.17 2.99 26.53
N PHE A 125 8.84 2.67 27.78
CA PHE A 125 9.75 2.90 28.92
C PHE A 125 10.94 1.95 28.94
N ASP A 126 10.80 0.76 28.35
CA ASP A 126 11.88 -0.23 28.28
C ASP A 126 12.85 0.08 27.12
N GLU A 127 12.47 0.96 26.19
CA GLU A 127 13.27 1.31 25.01
C GLU A 127 14.39 2.30 25.39
N GLU A 128 15.63 2.01 24.97
CA GLU A 128 16.76 2.90 25.25
C GLU A 128 16.58 4.22 24.50
N ARG A 129 16.39 5.29 25.27
CA ARG A 129 16.24 6.64 24.74
C ARG A 129 17.58 7.16 24.22
N LEU A 130 17.57 7.72 23.01
CA LEU A 130 18.74 8.44 22.50
C LEU A 130 19.02 9.67 23.37
N PRO A 131 20.27 9.86 23.84
CA PRO A 131 20.60 10.99 24.67
C PRO A 131 20.55 12.30 23.87
N TYR A 132 20.17 13.37 24.55
CA TYR A 132 20.26 14.72 24.01
C TYR A 132 21.73 15.07 23.72
N GLY A 133 22.00 15.71 22.58
CA GLY A 133 23.35 16.05 22.12
C GLY A 133 24.00 15.03 21.18
N VAL A 134 23.26 14.01 20.75
CA VAL A 134 23.67 13.11 19.66
C VAL A 134 23.19 13.64 18.33
N SER A 135 24.10 13.69 17.35
CA SER A 135 23.76 13.99 15.95
C SER A 135 23.21 12.74 15.27
N VAL A 136 22.10 12.89 14.56
CA VAL A 136 21.43 11.80 13.85
C VAL A 136 21.16 12.15 12.40
N ARG A 137 21.07 11.14 11.54
CA ARG A 137 20.43 11.22 10.22
C ARG A 137 19.11 10.49 10.28
N TYR A 138 18.11 10.97 9.54
CA TYR A 138 16.81 10.30 9.49
C TYR A 138 16.62 9.54 8.18
N LEU A 139 15.78 8.50 8.20
CA LEU A 139 15.44 7.73 7.01
C LEU A 139 14.48 8.54 6.11
N LEU A 140 14.87 8.76 4.85
CA LEU A 140 14.06 9.49 3.88
C LEU A 140 12.86 8.66 3.44
N LYS A 141 11.71 9.33 3.28
CA LYS A 141 10.57 8.73 2.59
C LYS A 141 10.84 8.64 1.08
N PRO A 142 10.13 7.74 0.38
CA PRO A 142 10.18 7.67 -1.08
C PRO A 142 9.97 9.03 -1.76
N ASP A 143 9.09 9.87 -1.21
CA ASP A 143 8.75 11.18 -1.78
C ASP A 143 9.77 12.29 -1.43
N GLU A 144 10.68 12.04 -0.49
CA GLU A 144 11.75 12.98 -0.08
C GLU A 144 13.08 12.70 -0.81
N LEU A 145 13.12 11.64 -1.62
CA LEU A 145 14.30 11.25 -2.36
C LEU A 145 14.47 12.11 -3.62
N GLU A 146 15.41 13.04 -3.59
CA GLU A 146 15.87 13.74 -4.78
C GLU A 146 16.88 12.88 -5.57
N GLY A 147 16.53 12.57 -6.83
CA GLY A 147 17.44 12.00 -7.83
C GLY A 147 17.42 10.48 -8.01
N GLY A 148 17.12 10.05 -9.24
CA GLY A 148 17.52 8.77 -9.86
C GLY A 148 16.98 7.45 -9.29
N LYS A 149 17.05 6.37 -10.09
CA LYS A 149 16.75 4.99 -9.65
C LYS A 149 17.82 4.51 -8.65
N ARG A 150 17.51 4.54 -7.36
CA ARG A 150 18.29 3.82 -6.32
C ARG A 150 17.68 2.46 -6.02
N ARG A 151 18.47 1.53 -5.48
CA ARG A 151 17.98 0.21 -5.09
C ARG A 151 17.08 0.37 -3.86
N GLY A 152 15.86 -0.19 -3.93
CA GLY A 152 14.88 -0.09 -2.85
C GLY A 152 15.26 -0.80 -1.55
N THR A 153 16.38 -1.54 -1.54
CA THR A 153 16.90 -2.27 -0.39
C THR A 153 17.83 -1.43 0.48
N ASP A 154 18.37 -0.34 -0.04
CA ASP A 154 19.36 0.47 0.68
C ASP A 154 18.63 1.49 1.58
N CYS A 155 19.05 1.60 2.84
CA CYS A 155 18.55 2.63 3.75
C CYS A 155 19.03 4.00 3.27
N ASN A 156 18.13 4.78 2.65
CA ASN A 156 18.42 6.13 2.19
C ASN A 156 18.31 7.12 3.35
N TRP A 157 19.44 7.43 3.97
CA TRP A 157 19.53 8.40 5.07
C TRP A 157 19.61 9.85 4.56
N SER A 158 19.13 10.79 5.37
CA SER A 158 19.24 12.22 5.11
C SER A 158 20.71 12.62 4.87
N PRO A 159 20.99 13.53 3.92
CA PRO A 159 22.37 13.99 3.68
C PRO A 159 22.90 14.82 4.85
N GLN A 160 22.01 15.58 5.49
CA GLN A 160 22.30 16.45 6.64
C GLN A 160 22.11 15.72 7.96
N THR A 161 22.81 16.22 8.98
CA THR A 161 22.70 15.77 10.37
C THR A 161 21.80 16.71 11.16
N TYR A 162 21.07 16.12 12.11
CA TYR A 162 20.08 16.81 12.94
C TYR A 162 20.34 16.51 14.41
N SER A 163 19.88 17.41 15.28
CA SER A 163 19.88 17.21 16.72
C SER A 163 18.48 16.83 17.21
N ILE A 164 18.42 16.05 18.29
CA ILE A 164 17.14 15.70 18.93
C ILE A 164 16.66 16.92 19.72
N LYS A 165 15.51 17.47 19.34
CA LYS A 165 14.84 18.56 20.05
C LYS A 165 14.10 18.04 21.27
N GLU A 166 13.23 17.07 21.04
CA GLU A 166 12.34 16.51 22.04
C GLU A 166 12.06 15.04 21.73
N SER A 167 11.66 14.28 22.75
CA SER A 167 11.17 12.94 22.54
C SER A 167 10.00 12.61 23.45
N LEU A 168 9.00 11.93 22.91
CA LEU A 168 7.79 11.51 23.61
C LEU A 168 7.87 10.01 23.89
N ILE A 169 7.71 9.66 25.17
CA ILE A 169 7.71 8.28 25.64
C ILE A 169 6.30 7.96 26.14
N ARG A 170 5.75 6.85 25.67
CA ARG A 170 4.45 6.33 26.11
C ARG A 170 4.57 4.84 26.32
N LYS A 171 3.84 4.31 27.31
CA LYS A 171 3.82 2.87 27.59
C LYS A 171 3.35 2.10 26.36
N ASN A 172 4.06 1.03 26.01
CA ASN A 172 3.75 0.16 24.87
C ASN A 172 3.65 0.90 23.52
N GLN A 173 4.37 2.01 23.34
CA GLN A 173 4.49 2.73 22.07
C GLN A 173 5.95 3.07 21.80
N PRO A 174 6.39 3.09 20.54
CA PRO A 174 7.77 3.45 20.22
C PRO A 174 8.04 4.89 20.66
N ILE A 175 9.28 5.16 21.09
CA ILE A 175 9.70 6.52 21.41
C ILE A 175 9.66 7.35 20.13
N LEU A 176 8.95 8.48 20.18
CA LEU A 176 8.90 9.44 19.08
C LEU A 176 9.92 10.53 19.33
N TYR A 177 10.67 10.90 18.30
CA TYR A 177 11.68 11.94 18.31
C TYR A 177 11.31 13.06 17.34
N TRP A 178 11.49 14.31 17.76
CA TRP A 178 11.44 15.47 16.87
C TRP A 178 12.84 16.02 16.71
N LEU A 179 13.17 16.36 15.47
CA LEU A 179 14.50 16.74 15.05
C LEU A 179 14.55 18.21 14.66
N ILE A 180 15.68 18.85 14.93
CA ILE A 180 16.01 20.21 14.51
C ILE A 180 17.32 20.21 13.71
N ASP A 181 17.38 21.07 12.70
CA ASP A 181 18.62 21.32 11.96
C ASP A 181 19.55 22.30 12.72
N GLU A 182 20.67 22.66 12.10
CA GLU A 182 21.64 23.63 12.65
C GLU A 182 21.07 25.06 12.76
N ASN A 183 19.96 25.36 12.08
CA ASN A 183 19.30 26.65 12.06
C ASN A 183 18.05 26.68 12.98
N ASP A 184 17.93 25.74 13.91
CA ASP A 184 16.77 25.55 14.80
C ASP A 184 15.43 25.31 14.07
N ASN A 185 15.45 24.94 12.78
CA ASN A 185 14.25 24.58 12.05
C ASN A 185 13.86 23.14 12.37
N GLY A 186 12.69 22.99 12.98
CA GLY A 186 12.10 21.69 13.26
C GLY A 186 11.55 21.02 12.01
N LEU A 187 11.84 19.73 11.85
CA LEU A 187 11.18 18.90 10.85
C LEU A 187 9.68 18.77 11.18
N LYS A 188 8.83 18.77 10.14
CA LYS A 188 7.36 18.74 10.28
C LYS A 188 6.80 17.40 10.78
N ARG A 189 7.64 16.37 10.98
CA ARG A 189 7.22 15.04 11.42
C ARG A 189 8.11 14.52 12.55
N SER A 190 7.56 13.59 13.32
CA SER A 190 8.31 12.79 14.28
C SER A 190 8.88 11.51 13.65
N PHE A 191 9.83 10.90 14.34
CA PHE A 191 10.57 9.72 13.91
C PHE A 191 10.64 8.68 15.03
N VAL A 192 10.70 7.39 14.68
CA VAL A 192 11.00 6.31 15.63
C VAL A 192 12.50 5.96 15.63
N ARG A 193 12.95 5.21 16.63
CA ARG A 193 14.38 4.84 16.78
C ARG A 193 15.00 4.20 15.53
N GLU A 194 14.27 3.35 14.82
CA GLU A 194 14.72 2.65 13.60
C GLU A 194 14.85 3.57 12.39
N GLU A 195 14.15 4.71 12.41
CA GLU A 195 14.24 5.74 11.38
C GLU A 195 15.39 6.72 11.66
N LEU A 196 16.19 6.48 12.71
CA LEU A 196 17.30 7.33 13.10
C LEU A 196 18.63 6.57 13.09
N LEU A 197 19.59 7.11 12.35
CA LEU A 197 20.98 6.67 12.36
C LEU A 197 21.80 7.61 13.25
N LYS A 198 22.38 7.06 14.33
CA LYS A 198 23.32 7.78 15.21
C LYS A 198 24.64 8.01 14.48
N ILE A 199 25.07 9.26 14.39
CA ILE A 199 26.36 9.64 13.83
C ILE A 199 27.34 9.84 15.01
N SER A 200 28.48 9.16 14.96
CA SER A 200 29.56 9.39 15.92
C SER A 200 30.29 10.68 15.55
N LYS A 201 30.75 11.46 16.53
CA LYS A 201 31.60 12.63 16.28
C LYS A 201 32.89 12.27 15.55
N ASP A 202 33.33 11.01 15.66
CA ASP A 202 34.55 10.47 15.02
C ASP A 202 34.32 9.87 13.63
N SER A 203 33.08 9.80 13.12
CA SER A 203 32.88 9.35 11.75
C SER A 203 33.29 10.49 10.81
N MET A 204 34.52 10.40 10.28
CA MET A 204 35.05 11.30 9.26
C MET A 204 33.98 11.59 8.21
N LEU A 205 33.64 12.88 8.05
CA LEU A 205 32.79 13.33 6.97
C LEU A 205 33.41 12.87 5.64
N PRO A 206 32.60 12.40 4.67
CA PRO A 206 33.14 12.09 3.37
C PRO A 206 33.82 13.35 2.80
N PRO A 207 34.91 13.19 2.02
CA PRO A 207 35.66 14.30 1.49
C PRO A 207 34.76 15.33 0.80
N GLN A 208 35.11 16.60 0.98
CA GLN A 208 34.33 17.77 0.57
C GLN A 208 33.96 17.80 -0.93
N TRP A 209 34.65 17.04 -1.77
CA TRP A 209 34.33 16.87 -3.20
C TRP A 209 33.06 16.05 -3.45
N VAL A 210 32.60 15.25 -2.49
CA VAL A 210 31.31 14.54 -2.54
C VAL A 210 30.13 15.51 -2.31
N LEU A 211 30.37 16.60 -1.58
CA LEU A 211 29.34 17.58 -1.19
C LEU A 211 29.10 18.67 -2.24
N LYS A 212 29.90 18.74 -3.31
CA LYS A 212 29.87 19.82 -4.33
C LYS A 212 29.11 19.47 -5.62
N GLN A 213 28.39 18.36 -5.67
CA GLN A 213 27.72 17.87 -6.90
C GLN A 213 26.21 18.22 -6.97
N TYR A 214 25.73 19.17 -6.17
CA TYR A 214 24.36 19.69 -6.24
C TYR A 214 24.37 21.21 -6.28
#